data_AF-A0A7C7WGC7-F1
#
_entry.id   AF-A0A7C7WGC7-F1
#
_cell.length_a   1.000
_cell.length_b   1.000
_cell.length_c   1.000
_cell.angle_alpha   90.00
_cell.angle_beta   90.00
_cell.angle_gamma   90.00
#
_symmetry.space_group_name_H-M   'P 1'
#
loop_
_entity.id
_entity.type
_entity.pdbx_description
1 polymer ?
#
loop_
_entity_poly.entity_id
_entity_poly.type
_entity_poly.pdbx_seq_one_letter_code
_entity_poly.pdbx_strand_id
1 'polypeptide(L)'
;GERQQGFGRDKKTSLPAYCRECEVRFVCNGGCPKNRFGTTPEGEPGLNVLCEGYRPFFNHIDPAMRYMKEALKQGEPPAGIMERPTTPGAP
;
A
#
# COMPACT_ATOMS: atom_id res chain seq x y z
N GLY A 1 5.07 -15.07 21.64
CA GLY A 1 6.47 -15.26 22.09
C GLY A 1 7.36 -14.17 21.51
N GLU A 2 8.42 -13.81 22.21
CA GLU A 2 9.32 -12.67 21.88
C GLU A 2 9.84 -12.70 20.44
N ARG A 3 10.16 -13.88 19.88
CA ARG A 3 10.57 -14.06 18.47
C ARG A 3 9.55 -13.53 17.45
N GLN A 4 8.25 -13.73 17.69
CA GLN A 4 7.21 -13.21 16.80
C GLN A 4 6.99 -11.71 16.97
N GLN A 5 7.24 -11.18 18.16
CA GLN A 5 7.18 -9.73 18.43
C GLN A 5 8.37 -8.99 17.78
N GLY A 6 9.57 -9.58 17.82
CA GLY A 6 10.75 -9.10 17.11
C GLY A 6 10.51 -9.05 15.60
N PHE A 7 10.06 -10.16 15.00
CA PHE A 7 9.67 -10.20 13.59
C PHE A 7 8.60 -9.16 13.22
N GLY A 8 7.65 -8.89 14.12
CA GLY A 8 6.64 -7.84 13.93
C GLY A 8 7.21 -6.42 13.94
N ARG A 9 8.21 -6.15 14.79
CA ARG A 9 8.90 -4.85 14.85
C ARG A 9 9.82 -4.63 13.66
N ASP A 10 10.59 -5.65 13.27
CA ASP A 10 11.55 -5.57 12.17
C ASP A 10 10.89 -5.23 10.82
N LYS A 11 9.62 -5.61 10.64
CA LYS A 11 8.81 -5.20 9.49
C LYS A 11 8.72 -3.68 9.33
N LYS A 12 8.68 -2.93 10.43
CA LYS A 12 8.50 -1.47 10.45
C LYS A 12 9.82 -0.71 10.54
N THR A 13 10.82 -1.24 11.25
CA THR A 13 12.09 -0.55 11.54
C THR A 13 13.12 -0.66 10.41
N SER A 14 13.03 -1.67 9.54
CA SER A 14 13.98 -1.92 8.44
C SER A 14 13.60 -1.27 7.10
N LEU A 15 12.67 -0.31 7.08
CA LEU A 15 12.20 0.28 5.82
C LEU A 15 13.14 1.40 5.35
N PRO A 16 13.54 1.40 4.06
CA PRO A 16 14.38 2.46 3.51
C PRO A 16 13.64 3.82 3.55
N ALA A 17 14.39 4.92 3.44
CA ALA A 17 13.84 6.28 3.43
C ALA A 17 12.75 6.45 2.36
N TYR A 18 13.00 5.93 1.15
CA TYR A 18 12.03 5.88 0.05
C TYR A 18 10.66 5.30 0.48
N CYS A 19 10.66 4.21 1.26
CA CYS A 19 9.44 3.57 1.77
C CYS A 19 8.84 4.31 2.98
N ARG A 20 9.61 5.12 3.71
CA ARG A 20 9.12 5.93 4.83
C ARG A 20 8.37 7.16 4.36
N GLU A 21 8.77 7.71 3.23
CA GLU A 21 8.20 8.93 2.63
C GLU A 21 7.12 8.64 1.58
N CYS A 22 6.98 7.39 1.13
CA CYS A 22 5.99 6.99 0.13
C CYS A 22 4.53 7.17 0.59
N GLU A 23 3.72 7.77 -0.28
CA GLU A 23 2.31 8.12 -0.05
C GLU A 23 1.40 6.89 0.16
N VAL A 24 1.76 5.74 -0.43
CA VAL A 24 1.01 4.48 -0.28
C VAL A 24 1.58 3.57 0.84
N ARG A 25 2.54 4.05 1.64
CA ARG A 25 3.15 3.26 2.74
C ARG A 25 2.10 2.73 3.71
N PHE A 26 1.06 3.50 4.01
CA PHE A 26 0.04 3.10 4.98
C PHE A 26 -0.65 1.78 4.60
N VAL A 27 -0.80 1.50 3.30
CA VAL A 27 -1.40 0.27 2.78
C VAL A 27 -0.35 -0.80 2.52
N CYS A 28 0.78 -0.48 1.89
CA CYS A 28 1.77 -1.49 1.50
C CYS A 28 2.72 -1.90 2.64
N ASN A 29 3.04 -0.97 3.55
CA ASN A 29 4.01 -1.11 4.65
C ASN A 29 5.38 -1.69 4.20
N GLY A 30 5.80 -1.43 2.96
CA GLY A 30 7.00 -2.00 2.33
C GLY A 30 6.92 -3.50 2.04
N GLY A 31 5.72 -4.08 2.02
CA GLY A 31 5.45 -5.47 1.73
C GLY A 31 6.13 -6.47 2.67
N CYS A 32 6.14 -7.74 2.27
CA CYS A 32 6.76 -8.81 3.04
C CYS A 32 8.30 -8.63 3.11
N PRO A 33 8.93 -8.68 4.30
CA PRO A 33 10.39 -8.59 4.43
C PRO A 33 11.16 -9.60 3.60
N LYS A 34 10.64 -10.82 3.42
CA LYS A 34 11.24 -11.85 2.56
C LYS A 34 11.45 -11.37 1.11
N ASN A 35 10.65 -10.41 0.66
CA ASN A 35 10.66 -9.89 -0.70
C ASN A 35 11.40 -8.55 -0.81
N ARG A 36 12.09 -8.11 0.25
CA ARG A 36 12.82 -6.83 0.31
C ARG A 36 14.29 -7.00 -0.08
N PHE A 37 14.51 -7.46 -1.31
CA PHE A 37 15.85 -7.65 -1.88
C PHE A 37 16.13 -6.74 -3.08
N GLY A 38 15.23 -5.78 -3.35
CA GLY A 38 15.47 -4.71 -4.32
C GLY A 38 16.21 -3.52 -3.70
N THR A 39 16.58 -2.58 -4.57
CA THR A 39 17.26 -1.33 -4.25
C THR A 39 16.35 -0.15 -4.57
N THR A 40 16.35 0.89 -3.74
CA THR A 40 15.62 2.14 -4.01
C THR A 40 16.25 2.90 -5.18
N PRO A 41 15.54 3.86 -5.80
CA PRO A 41 16.13 4.75 -6.80
C PRO A 41 17.37 5.50 -6.30
N GLU A 42 17.45 5.78 -4.99
CA GLU A 42 18.57 6.44 -4.32
C GLU A 42 19.70 5.48 -3.91
N GLY A 43 19.55 4.18 -4.17
CA GLY A 43 20.58 3.17 -3.90
C GLY A 43 20.45 2.46 -2.53
N GLU A 44 19.42 2.72 -1.73
CA GLU A 44 19.24 2.04 -0.45
C GLU A 44 18.73 0.60 -0.64
N PRO A 45 19.27 -0.41 0.06
CA PRO A 45 18.73 -1.76 0.01
C PRO A 45 17.40 -1.88 0.77
N GLY A 46 16.67 -2.96 0.51
CA GLY A 46 15.45 -3.28 1.27
C GLY A 46 14.16 -2.80 0.62
N LEU A 47 14.20 -2.43 -0.67
CA LEU A 47 13.01 -2.19 -1.46
C LEU A 47 12.30 -3.52 -1.77
N ASN A 48 10.98 -3.54 -1.64
CA ASN A 48 10.20 -4.70 -2.08
C ASN A 48 10.26 -4.82 -3.61
N VAL A 49 10.51 -6.02 -4.15
CA VAL A 49 10.58 -6.20 -5.62
C VAL A 49 9.28 -5.91 -6.37
N LEU A 50 8.14 -5.89 -5.67
CA LEU A 50 6.85 -5.50 -6.26
C LEU A 50 6.55 -4.01 -6.10
N CYS A 51 7.48 -3.20 -5.56
CA CYS A 51 7.22 -1.80 -5.25
C CYS A 51 6.82 -1.00 -6.49
N GLU A 52 7.43 -1.27 -7.65
CA GLU A 52 7.13 -0.60 -8.91
C GLU A 52 5.68 -0.83 -9.37
N GLY A 53 5.11 -2.01 -9.08
CA GLY A 53 3.70 -2.30 -9.35
C GLY A 53 2.76 -1.81 -8.24
N TYR A 54 3.18 -1.92 -6.98
CA TYR A 54 2.36 -1.52 -5.83
C TYR A 54 2.02 -0.04 -5.83
N ARG A 55 2.99 0.83 -6.10
CA ARG A 55 2.78 2.28 -6.07
C ARG A 55 1.68 2.75 -7.03
N PRO A 56 1.73 2.46 -8.35
CA PRO A 56 0.65 2.86 -9.26
C PRO A 56 -0.66 2.11 -8.98
N PHE A 57 -0.62 0.83 -8.59
CA PHE A 57 -1.82 0.07 -8.26
C PHE A 57 -2.61 0.68 -7.10
N PHE A 58 -1.94 0.98 -5.99
CA PHE A 58 -2.61 1.54 -4.81
C PHE A 58 -3.16 2.95 -5.08
N ASN A 59 -2.45 3.76 -5.86
CA ASN A 59 -2.96 5.06 -6.30
C ASN A 59 -4.18 4.91 -7.23
N HIS A 60 -4.19 3.90 -8.12
CA HIS A 60 -5.30 3.64 -9.03
C HIS A 60 -6.58 3.22 -8.29
N ILE A 61 -6.46 2.35 -7.27
CA ILE A 61 -7.64 1.84 -6.55
C ILE A 61 -8.14 2.75 -5.43
N ASP A 62 -7.36 3.77 -5.00
CA ASP A 62 -7.70 4.63 -3.86
C ASP A 62 -9.11 5.26 -3.98
N PRO A 63 -9.52 5.85 -5.12
CA PRO A 63 -10.87 6.41 -5.25
C PRO A 63 -11.98 5.37 -5.05
N ALA A 64 -11.79 4.16 -5.61
CA ALA A 64 -12.76 3.06 -5.48
C ALA A 64 -12.84 2.56 -4.04
N MET A 65 -11.69 2.40 -3.37
CA MET A 65 -11.63 2.00 -1.96
C MET A 65 -12.27 3.03 -1.03
N ARG A 66 -12.08 4.33 -1.29
CA ARG A 66 -12.74 5.42 -0.56
C ARG A 66 -14.25 5.38 -0.72
N TYR A 67 -14.73 5.17 -1.94
CA TYR A 67 -16.17 5.03 -2.17
C TYR A 67 -16.74 3.85 -1.38
N MET A 68 -16.14 2.66 -1.51
CA MET A 68 -16.63 1.46 -0.80
C MET A 68 -16.64 1.67 0.71
N LYS A 69 -15.63 2.35 1.26
CA LYS A 69 -15.59 2.75 2.67
C LYS A 69 -16.78 3.65 3.05
N GLU A 70 -17.06 4.69 2.25
CA GLU A 70 -18.14 5.62 2.57
C GLU A 70 -19.54 4.99 2.40
N ALA A 71 -19.74 4.13 1.40
CA ALA A 71 -20.98 3.35 1.25
C ALA A 71 -21.24 2.50 2.51
N LEU A 72 -20.23 1.75 2.98
CA LEU A 72 -20.35 0.95 4.20
C LEU A 72 -20.66 1.79 5.43
N LYS A 73 -20.09 3.00 5.55
CA LYS A 73 -20.41 3.93 6.66
C LYS A 73 -21.86 4.42 6.63
N GLN A 74 -22.49 4.43 5.45
CA GLN A 74 -23.88 4.84 5.25
C GLN A 74 -24.88 3.67 5.29
N GLY A 75 -24.39 2.43 5.47
CA GLY A 75 -25.24 1.23 5.42
C GLY A 75 -25.62 0.80 4.01
N GLU A 76 -24.93 1.34 3.00
CA GLU A 76 -25.15 1.03 1.59
C GLU A 76 -24.23 -0.11 1.11
N PRO A 77 -24.63 -0.88 0.09
CA PRO A 77 -23.80 -1.92 -0.49
C PRO A 77 -22.60 -1.32 -1.25
N PRO A 78 -21.36 -1.75 -0.98
CA PRO A 78 -20.17 -1.27 -1.71
C PRO A 78 -20.19 -1.65 -3.20
N ALA A 79 -21.05 -2.61 -3.59
CA ALA A 79 -21.25 -3.04 -4.97
C ALA A 79 -21.75 -1.92 -5.91
N GLY A 80 -22.29 -0.82 -5.39
CA GLY A 80 -22.63 0.37 -6.18
C GLY A 80 -21.44 0.98 -6.94
N ILE A 81 -20.20 0.57 -6.62
CA ILE A 81 -19.00 0.95 -7.37
C ILE A 81 -19.07 0.51 -8.84
N MET A 82 -19.77 -0.59 -9.13
CA MET A 82 -19.92 -1.14 -10.47
C MET A 82 -20.76 -0.25 -11.40
N GLU A 83 -21.59 0.62 -10.82
CA GLU A 83 -22.45 1.56 -11.54
C GLU A 83 -21.76 2.91 -11.77
N ARG A 84 -20.58 3.12 -11.18
CA ARG A 84 -19.81 4.35 -11.35
C ARG A 84 -18.86 4.17 -12.53
N PRO A 85 -18.80 5.14 -13.47
CA PRO A 85 -17.74 5.14 -14.46
C PRO A 85 -16.39 5.18 -13.72
N THR A 86 -15.55 4.18 -13.94
CA THR A 86 -14.16 4.15 -13.47
C THR A 86 -13.35 5.15 -14.28
N THR A 87 -13.61 6.45 -14.12
CA THR A 87 -12.83 7.45 -14.83
C THR A 87 -11.45 7.52 -14.19
N PRO A 88 -10.36 7.15 -14.90
CA PRO A 88 -9.02 7.38 -14.39
C PRO A 88 -8.77 8.90 -14.43
N GLY A 89 -8.47 9.51 -13.28
CA GLY A 89 -8.00 10.91 -13.23
C GLY A 89 -9.07 12.01 -13.20
N ALA A 90 -10.17 11.84 -12.46
CA ALA A 90 -10.93 13.03 -12.03
C ALA A 90 -10.02 13.95 -11.17
N PRO A 91 -10.05 15.28 -11.37
CA PRO A 91 -9.12 16.23 -10.75
C PRO A 91 -9.15 16.22 -9.22
#